data_AF-A0A915K8D3-F1
#
_entry.id   AF-A0A915K8D3-F1
#
_cell.length_a   1.000
_cell.length_b   1.000
_cell.length_c   1.000
_cell.angle_alpha   90.00
_cell.angle_beta   90.00
_cell.angle_gamma   90.00
#
_symmetry.space_group_name_H-M   'P 1'
#
loop_
_entity.id
_entity.type
_entity.pdbx_description
1 polymer ?
#
loop_
_entity_poly.entity_id
_entity_poly.type
_entity_poly.pdbx_seq_one_letter_code
_entity_poly.pdbx_strand_id
1 'polypeptide(L)'
;MEELLESCHVAHSRADRDRYVKILEKNVKPGKMGQFAKQAVSPINIFKNPYDYGSILHYSAFAFSKNETFLRTIDTLKPADIGQRYFLSHLDVAKIKHFYQCAEVKDASCTFDFDLCDWTQDYKLVLEDRQSFTLNDSFSDDFDFLKLNSSTLFTEYTPIKDHTTGFECEIFTDASIQAD
;
A
#
# COMPACT_ATOMS: atom_id res chain seq x y z
N MET A 1 -0.05 -8.86 -19.14
CA MET A 1 -1.03 -7.83 -18.75
C MET A 1 -2.40 -8.08 -19.38
N GLU A 2 -2.48 -8.59 -20.62
CA GLU A 2 -3.75 -9.02 -21.25
C GLU A 2 -4.47 -10.15 -20.49
N GLU A 3 -3.77 -11.16 -19.96
CA GLU A 3 -4.39 -12.23 -19.13
C GLU A 3 -5.07 -11.73 -17.86
N LEU A 4 -4.60 -10.62 -17.27
CA LEU A 4 -5.22 -10.02 -16.08
C LEU A 4 -6.52 -9.29 -16.41
N LEU A 5 -6.68 -8.81 -17.65
CA LEU A 5 -7.87 -8.08 -18.11
C LEU A 5 -9.09 -9.00 -18.30
N GLU A 6 -8.86 -10.26 -18.65
CA GLU A 6 -9.93 -11.24 -18.86
C GLU A 6 -10.38 -11.92 -17.56
N SER A 7 -9.49 -12.02 -16.56
CA SER A 7 -9.77 -12.70 -15.28
C SER A 7 -10.10 -11.74 -14.12
N CYS A 8 -9.48 -10.55 -14.04
CA CYS A 8 -9.77 -9.56 -13.00
C CYS A 8 -10.83 -8.58 -13.46
N HIS A 9 -11.98 -8.59 -12.77
CA HIS A 9 -13.06 -7.62 -12.95
C HIS A 9 -12.54 -6.18 -13.05
N VAL A 10 -12.73 -5.60 -14.23
CA VAL A 10 -12.37 -4.21 -14.52
C VAL A 10 -13.34 -3.30 -13.76
N ALA A 11 -12.82 -2.43 -12.90
CA ALA A 11 -13.61 -1.69 -11.92
C ALA A 11 -14.82 -0.95 -12.55
N HIS A 12 -14.62 -0.29 -13.70
CA HIS A 12 -15.68 0.46 -14.40
C HIS A 12 -16.75 -0.41 -15.08
N SER A 13 -16.51 -1.72 -15.23
CA SER A 13 -17.42 -2.70 -15.83
C SER A 13 -18.18 -3.52 -14.79
N ARG A 14 -18.00 -3.25 -13.49
CA ARG A 14 -18.76 -3.94 -12.43
C ARG A 14 -20.28 -3.71 -12.60
N ALA A 15 -21.07 -4.72 -12.23
CA ALA A 15 -22.53 -4.64 -12.29
C ALA A 15 -23.10 -3.52 -11.40
N ASP A 16 -22.44 -3.23 -10.27
CA ASP A 16 -22.80 -2.19 -9.31
C ASP A 16 -22.13 -0.83 -9.56
N ARG A 17 -21.38 -0.66 -10.66
CA ARG A 17 -20.56 0.55 -10.92
C ARG A 17 -21.37 1.85 -10.91
N ASP A 18 -22.64 1.81 -11.31
CA ASP A 18 -23.52 3.00 -11.35
C ASP A 18 -23.80 3.59 -9.96
N ARG A 19 -23.45 2.88 -8.86
CA ARG A 19 -23.49 3.40 -7.49
C ARG A 19 -22.26 4.24 -7.12
N TYR A 20 -21.23 4.23 -7.95
CA TYR A 20 -19.91 4.81 -7.68
C TYR A 20 -19.46 5.77 -8.77
N VAL A 21 -19.78 5.48 -10.03
CA VAL A 21 -19.43 6.30 -11.19
C VAL A 21 -20.60 6.44 -12.15
N LYS A 22 -20.60 7.53 -12.92
CA LYS A 22 -21.54 7.81 -13.99
C LYS A 22 -20.80 7.90 -15.32
N ILE A 23 -21.33 7.23 -16.34
CA ILE A 23 -20.82 7.34 -17.70
C ILE A 23 -21.51 8.50 -18.42
N LEU A 24 -20.70 9.43 -18.93
CA LEU A 24 -21.18 10.59 -19.70
C LEU A 24 -21.25 10.22 -21.18
N GLU A 25 -22.30 9.49 -21.57
CA GLU A 25 -22.45 8.91 -22.92
C GLU A 25 -22.29 9.96 -24.05
N LYS A 26 -22.78 11.19 -23.81
CA LYS A 26 -22.67 12.31 -24.76
C LYS A 26 -21.22 12.65 -25.13
N ASN A 27 -20.28 12.35 -24.23
CA ASN A 27 -18.85 12.65 -24.38
C ASN A 27 -18.08 11.46 -24.97
N VAL A 28 -18.67 10.28 -25.11
CA VAL A 28 -18.00 9.07 -25.62
C VAL A 28 -17.94 9.10 -27.16
N LYS A 29 -16.80 8.70 -27.75
CA LYS A 29 -16.63 8.57 -29.22
C LYS A 29 -17.73 7.67 -29.81
N PRO A 30 -18.32 8.01 -30.96
CA PRO A 30 -19.31 7.16 -31.63
C PRO A 30 -18.77 5.72 -31.83
N GLY A 31 -19.60 4.72 -31.54
CA GLY A 31 -19.21 3.30 -31.63
C GLY A 31 -18.35 2.77 -30.47
N LYS A 32 -17.97 3.59 -29.49
CA LYS A 32 -17.16 3.16 -28.33
C LYS A 32 -17.97 2.89 -27.05
N MET A 33 -19.29 3.08 -27.07
CA MET A 33 -20.14 2.80 -25.90
C MET A 33 -20.04 1.35 -25.40
N GLY A 34 -19.74 0.39 -26.28
CA GLY A 34 -19.50 -1.01 -25.88
C GLY A 34 -18.34 -1.20 -24.89
N GLN A 35 -17.38 -0.27 -24.84
CA GLN A 35 -16.25 -0.31 -23.90
C GLN A 35 -16.67 -0.04 -22.43
N PHE A 36 -17.87 0.51 -22.23
CA PHE A 36 -18.44 0.80 -20.91
C PHE A 36 -19.54 -0.19 -20.51
N ALA A 37 -19.68 -1.29 -21.25
CA ALA A 37 -20.64 -2.34 -20.97
C ALA A 37 -20.35 -2.95 -19.58
N LYS A 38 -21.40 -3.08 -18.78
CA LYS A 38 -21.32 -3.78 -17.49
C LYS A 38 -21.22 -5.28 -17.74
N GLN A 39 -20.32 -5.96 -17.03
CA GLN A 39 -20.26 -7.41 -17.04
C GLN A 39 -21.48 -7.98 -16.31
N ALA A 40 -22.01 -9.09 -16.84
CA ALA A 40 -23.02 -9.87 -16.13
C ALA A 40 -22.42 -10.42 -14.82
N VAL A 41 -23.27 -10.63 -13.82
CA VAL A 41 -22.85 -11.10 -12.50
C VAL A 41 -22.21 -12.49 -12.66
N SER A 42 -20.88 -12.58 -12.63
CA SER A 42 -20.12 -13.83 -12.62
C SER A 42 -20.05 -14.40 -11.20
N PRO A 43 -19.91 -15.72 -10.99
CA PRO A 43 -19.56 -16.29 -9.69
C PRO A 43 -18.28 -15.69 -9.08
N ILE A 44 -17.43 -14.99 -9.82
CA ILE A 44 -16.30 -14.23 -9.26
C ILE A 44 -16.74 -12.99 -8.45
N ASN A 45 -18.00 -12.56 -8.55
CA ASN A 45 -18.62 -11.56 -7.64
C ASN A 45 -18.71 -12.01 -6.16
N ILE A 46 -18.21 -13.20 -5.82
CA ILE A 46 -18.15 -13.69 -4.44
C ILE A 46 -17.20 -12.84 -3.57
N PHE A 47 -16.28 -12.07 -4.17
CA PHE A 47 -15.60 -10.99 -3.45
C PHE A 47 -16.54 -9.79 -3.30
N LYS A 48 -17.22 -9.69 -2.15
CA LYS A 48 -17.90 -8.47 -1.68
C LYS A 48 -16.92 -7.33 -1.37
N ASN A 49 -15.92 -7.12 -2.22
CA ASN A 49 -14.94 -6.07 -2.07
C ASN A 49 -15.56 -4.72 -2.45
N PRO A 50 -15.22 -3.65 -1.71
CA PRO A 50 -15.66 -2.31 -2.04
C PRO A 50 -15.21 -1.92 -3.46
N TYR A 51 -15.87 -0.92 -4.03
CA TYR A 51 -15.49 -0.37 -5.32
C TYR A 51 -14.12 0.32 -5.22
N ASP A 52 -13.21 -0.04 -6.12
CA ASP A 52 -11.83 0.44 -6.09
C ASP A 52 -11.57 1.47 -7.17
N TYR A 53 -11.63 2.75 -6.81
CA TYR A 53 -11.30 3.87 -7.70
C TYR A 53 -9.82 3.88 -8.09
N GLY A 54 -8.95 3.43 -7.18
CA GLY A 54 -7.49 3.39 -7.34
C GLY A 54 -6.98 2.15 -8.06
N SER A 55 -7.86 1.25 -8.50
CA SER A 55 -7.46 0.05 -9.24
C SER A 55 -6.69 0.45 -10.52
N ILE A 56 -5.57 -0.23 -10.77
CA ILE A 56 -4.79 -0.03 -12.01
C ILE A 56 -5.59 -0.38 -13.26
N LEU A 57 -6.63 -1.22 -13.07
CA LEU A 57 -7.55 -1.64 -14.11
C LEU A 57 -8.69 -0.63 -14.34
N HIS A 58 -8.89 0.36 -13.48
CA HIS A 58 -9.93 1.36 -13.68
C HIS A 58 -9.59 2.26 -14.88
N TYR A 59 -10.54 2.50 -15.78
CA TYR A 59 -10.36 3.49 -16.85
C TYR A 59 -10.13 4.89 -16.30
N SER A 60 -9.35 5.69 -17.04
CA SER A 60 -9.21 7.11 -16.74
C SER A 60 -10.51 7.86 -16.97
N ALA A 61 -10.62 9.03 -16.37
CA ALA A 61 -11.81 9.87 -16.50
C ALA A 61 -12.11 10.31 -17.94
N PHE A 62 -11.12 10.24 -18.84
CA PHE A 62 -11.21 10.70 -20.23
C PHE A 62 -11.18 9.54 -21.24
N ALA A 63 -11.23 8.28 -20.77
CA ALA A 63 -11.15 7.11 -21.64
C ALA A 63 -12.21 7.16 -22.75
N PHE A 64 -11.81 6.93 -24.00
CA PHE A 64 -12.70 6.94 -25.17
C PHE A 64 -13.49 8.25 -25.37
N SER A 65 -12.98 9.37 -24.86
CA SER A 65 -13.63 10.68 -25.00
C SER A 65 -13.55 11.25 -26.41
N LYS A 66 -14.59 11.94 -26.87
CA LYS A 66 -14.57 12.76 -28.09
C LYS A 66 -13.47 13.84 -28.04
N ASN A 67 -13.13 14.31 -26.85
CA ASN A 67 -12.03 15.24 -26.62
C ASN A 67 -11.38 14.92 -25.28
N GLU A 68 -10.28 14.18 -25.32
CA GLU A 68 -9.60 13.63 -24.13
C GLU A 68 -8.99 14.71 -23.23
N THR A 69 -8.86 15.94 -23.69
CA THR A 69 -8.33 17.07 -22.91
C THR A 69 -9.39 17.75 -22.04
N PHE A 70 -10.65 17.78 -22.49
CA PHE A 70 -11.68 18.62 -21.86
C PHE A 70 -12.96 17.86 -21.49
N LEU A 71 -13.23 16.72 -22.12
CA LEU A 71 -14.48 16.00 -21.94
C LEU A 71 -14.23 14.70 -21.18
N ARG A 72 -14.64 14.67 -19.92
CA ARG A 72 -14.67 13.42 -19.15
C ARG A 72 -15.76 12.50 -19.71
N THR A 73 -15.49 11.20 -19.70
CA THR A 73 -16.45 10.12 -20.01
C THR A 73 -16.88 9.37 -18.76
N ILE A 74 -16.11 9.45 -17.67
CA ILE A 74 -16.44 8.85 -16.38
C ILE A 74 -16.38 9.94 -15.30
N ASP A 75 -17.49 10.13 -14.59
CA ASP A 75 -17.54 10.94 -13.39
C ASP A 75 -17.71 10.08 -12.14
N THR A 76 -16.94 10.37 -11.10
CA THR A 76 -17.06 9.73 -9.80
C THR A 76 -18.16 10.42 -8.99
N LEU A 77 -19.00 9.63 -8.31
CA LEU A 77 -20.09 10.15 -7.48
C LEU A 77 -19.60 10.63 -6.11
N LYS A 78 -18.38 10.26 -5.74
CA LYS A 78 -17.65 10.76 -4.57
C LYS A 78 -16.30 11.32 -5.03
N PRO A 79 -15.71 12.30 -4.32
CA PRO A 79 -14.37 12.78 -4.62
C PRO A 79 -13.37 11.62 -4.59
N ALA A 80 -12.83 11.27 -5.76
CA ALA A 80 -11.88 10.19 -5.95
C ALA A 80 -11.19 10.34 -7.31
N ASP A 81 -9.90 10.04 -7.35
CA ASP A 81 -9.13 9.96 -8.58
C ASP A 81 -9.25 8.55 -9.19
N ILE A 82 -9.24 8.50 -10.52
CA ILE A 82 -9.38 7.26 -11.30
C ILE A 82 -8.40 7.25 -12.46
N GLY A 83 -7.97 6.06 -12.86
CA GLY A 83 -7.12 5.87 -14.04
C GLY A 83 -5.63 5.94 -13.79
N GLN A 84 -5.18 5.81 -12.54
CA GLN A 84 -3.75 5.67 -12.24
C GLN A 84 -3.17 4.44 -12.94
N ARG A 85 -1.88 4.50 -13.33
CA ARG A 85 -1.17 3.43 -14.05
C ARG A 85 0.19 3.10 -13.42
N TYR A 86 0.42 3.52 -12.19
CA TYR A 86 1.74 3.47 -11.55
C TYR A 86 1.91 2.25 -10.64
N PHE A 87 0.87 1.85 -9.93
CA PHE A 87 0.95 0.79 -8.92
C PHE A 87 -0.32 -0.05 -8.87
N LEU A 88 -0.22 -1.26 -8.34
CA LEU A 88 -1.40 -2.08 -8.00
C LEU A 88 -2.03 -1.53 -6.72
N SER A 89 -3.36 -1.43 -6.69
CA SER A 89 -4.03 -1.13 -5.44
C SER A 89 -3.95 -2.34 -4.48
N HIS A 90 -4.19 -2.10 -3.20
CA HIS A 90 -4.32 -3.19 -2.22
C HIS A 90 -5.36 -4.24 -2.65
N LEU A 91 -6.47 -3.80 -3.26
CA LEU A 91 -7.53 -4.70 -3.72
C LEU A 91 -7.15 -5.43 -5.01
N ASP A 92 -6.35 -4.84 -5.88
CA ASP A 92 -5.79 -5.54 -7.05
C ASP A 92 -4.84 -6.66 -6.59
N VAL A 93 -3.95 -6.37 -5.64
CA VAL A 93 -3.05 -7.37 -5.04
C VAL A 93 -3.84 -8.49 -4.37
N ALA A 94 -4.85 -8.16 -3.56
CA ALA A 94 -5.68 -9.15 -2.88
C ALA A 94 -6.42 -10.07 -3.86
N LYS A 95 -6.96 -9.52 -4.96
CA LYS A 95 -7.59 -10.33 -6.02
C LYS A 95 -6.58 -11.28 -6.65
N ILE A 96 -5.40 -10.79 -7.05
CA ILE A 96 -4.35 -11.60 -7.67
C ILE A 96 -3.92 -12.72 -6.72
N LYS A 97 -3.62 -12.40 -5.46
CA LYS A 97 -3.25 -13.39 -4.44
C LYS A 97 -4.31 -14.48 -4.31
N HIS A 98 -5.59 -14.10 -4.31
CA HIS A 98 -6.68 -15.07 -4.25
C HIS A 98 -6.78 -15.94 -5.50
N PHE A 99 -6.75 -15.33 -6.70
CA PHE A 99 -6.87 -16.06 -7.96
C PHE A 99 -5.77 -17.10 -8.15
N TYR A 100 -4.53 -16.73 -7.81
CA TYR A 100 -3.36 -17.59 -7.95
C TYR A 100 -3.07 -18.43 -6.70
N GLN A 101 -3.94 -18.38 -5.68
CA GLN A 101 -3.77 -19.11 -4.41
C GLN A 101 -2.38 -18.90 -3.80
N CYS A 102 -1.88 -17.67 -3.84
CA CYS A 102 -0.57 -17.35 -3.30
C CYS A 102 -0.53 -17.64 -1.80
N ALA A 103 0.51 -18.32 -1.34
CA ALA A 103 0.78 -18.48 0.08
C ALA A 103 1.01 -17.09 0.72
N GLU A 104 0.58 -16.92 1.98
CA GLU A 104 0.97 -15.75 2.76
C GLU A 104 2.47 -15.80 2.99
N VAL A 105 3.19 -14.92 2.30
CA VAL A 105 4.58 -14.61 2.63
C VAL A 105 4.50 -13.74 3.87
N LYS A 106 5.13 -14.15 4.98
CA LYS A 106 5.39 -13.24 6.09
C LYS A 106 6.20 -12.08 5.52
N ASP A 107 5.61 -10.88 5.49
CA ASP A 107 6.29 -9.71 4.97
C ASP A 107 7.62 -9.56 5.70
N ALA A 108 8.73 -9.54 4.96
CA ALA A 108 10.05 -9.15 5.50
C ALA A 108 10.15 -7.63 5.74
N SER A 109 9.01 -6.93 5.70
CA SER A 109 8.89 -5.51 6.02
C SER A 109 9.03 -5.35 7.53
N CYS A 110 10.24 -5.05 7.96
CA CYS A 110 10.51 -4.70 9.33
C CYS A 110 10.50 -3.19 9.52
N THR A 111 9.50 -2.68 10.24
CA THR A 111 9.43 -1.26 10.59
C THR A 111 9.70 -0.99 12.07
N PHE A 112 10.06 -2.02 12.85
CA PHE A 112 10.31 -1.99 14.29
C PHE A 112 9.17 -1.39 15.15
N ASP A 113 8.07 -0.93 14.58
CA ASP A 113 6.96 -0.30 15.29
C ASP A 113 6.28 -1.26 16.28
N PHE A 114 6.03 -2.50 15.85
CA PHE A 114 5.22 -3.47 16.58
C PHE A 114 5.97 -4.72 17.06
N ASP A 115 7.05 -5.10 16.37
CA ASP A 115 7.85 -6.30 16.60
C ASP A 115 9.29 -6.04 16.12
N LEU A 116 10.27 -6.76 16.65
CA LEU A 116 11.66 -6.76 16.24
C LEU A 116 11.94 -7.68 15.04
N CYS A 117 10.91 -8.21 14.38
CA CYS A 117 11.02 -8.89 13.09
C CYS A 117 12.01 -10.08 13.13
N ASP A 118 11.79 -10.98 14.08
CA ASP A 118 12.65 -12.14 14.38
C ASP A 118 14.06 -11.79 14.93
N TRP A 119 14.37 -10.52 15.24
CA TRP A 119 15.56 -10.19 16.02
C TRP A 119 15.37 -10.63 17.47
N THR A 120 16.35 -11.35 18.01
CA THR A 120 16.27 -11.95 19.36
C THR A 120 16.69 -10.95 20.43
N GLN A 121 16.00 -10.99 21.57
CA GLN A 121 16.26 -10.14 22.72
C GLN A 121 17.16 -10.89 23.72
N ASP A 122 18.39 -10.42 23.92
CA ASP A 122 19.14 -10.72 25.14
C ASP A 122 18.91 -9.56 26.12
N TYR A 123 18.26 -9.84 27.24
CA TYR A 123 17.87 -8.83 28.21
C TYR A 123 19.12 -8.20 28.87
N LYS A 124 19.28 -6.87 28.78
CA LYS A 124 20.00 -6.14 29.83
C LYS A 124 19.59 -4.67 29.98
N LEU A 125 18.97 -4.42 31.14
CA LEU A 125 18.69 -3.15 31.81
C LEU A 125 17.71 -2.18 31.12
N VAL A 126 16.46 -2.25 31.58
CA VAL A 126 15.47 -1.18 31.44
C VAL A 126 15.88 -0.02 32.36
N LEU A 127 16.41 1.06 31.80
CA LEU A 127 16.37 2.38 32.42
C LEU A 127 15.17 3.11 31.81
N GLU A 128 14.40 3.81 32.64
CA GLU A 128 12.94 4.05 32.50
C GLU A 128 12.40 4.64 31.18
N ASP A 129 13.25 5.03 30.22
CA ASP A 129 12.86 5.51 28.88
C ASP A 129 13.71 4.94 27.71
N ARG A 130 14.59 3.95 27.94
CA ARG A 130 15.46 3.34 26.92
C ARG A 130 15.35 1.83 26.95
N GLN A 131 14.93 1.24 25.84
CA GLN A 131 15.10 -0.19 25.60
C GLN A 131 16.40 -0.39 24.81
N SER A 132 17.38 -1.05 25.42
CA SER A 132 18.58 -1.55 24.76
C SER A 132 18.36 -2.95 24.23
N PHE A 133 18.85 -3.22 23.02
CA PHE A 133 18.78 -4.50 22.33
C PHE A 133 20.17 -4.88 21.86
N THR A 134 20.69 -6.00 22.33
CA THR A 134 21.88 -6.59 21.73
C THR A 134 21.47 -7.43 20.53
N LEU A 135 22.15 -7.23 19.41
CA LEU A 135 22.05 -8.16 18.30
C LEU A 135 22.82 -9.43 18.68
N ASN A 136 22.17 -10.58 18.58
CA ASN A 136 22.86 -11.86 18.70
C ASN A 136 23.54 -12.14 17.35
N ASP A 137 24.64 -11.44 17.09
CA ASP A 137 25.48 -11.71 15.93
C ASP A 137 26.67 -12.61 16.34
N SER A 138 27.31 -13.21 15.34
CA SER A 138 28.43 -14.15 15.59
C SER A 138 29.75 -13.43 15.86
N PHE A 139 29.72 -12.11 16.04
CA PHE A 139 30.86 -11.27 16.33
C PHE A 139 30.81 -10.83 17.79
N SER A 140 31.96 -10.90 18.45
CA SER A 140 32.11 -10.43 19.83
C SER A 140 32.50 -8.95 19.76
N ASP A 141 31.57 -8.09 19.41
CA ASP A 141 31.73 -6.64 19.52
C ASP A 141 30.79 -6.06 20.59
N ASP A 142 31.30 -5.09 21.37
CA ASP A 142 30.59 -4.49 22.50
C ASP A 142 29.56 -3.43 22.05
N PHE A 143 28.92 -3.63 20.88
CA PHE A 143 27.96 -2.67 20.33
C PHE A 143 26.51 -3.11 20.59
N ASP A 144 25.79 -2.28 21.35
CA ASP A 144 24.37 -2.47 21.61
C ASP A 144 23.52 -1.60 20.65
N PHE A 145 22.45 -2.18 20.09
CA PHE A 145 21.46 -1.47 19.28
C PHE A 145 20.29 -1.01 20.15
N LEU A 146 19.99 0.28 20.20
CA LEU A 146 18.90 0.80 21.02
C LEU A 146 17.67 1.06 20.14
N LYS A 147 16.48 0.58 20.55
CA LYS A 147 15.20 1.05 19.98
C LYS A 147 14.79 2.27 20.78
N LEU A 148 14.79 3.40 20.12
CA LEU A 148 14.44 4.68 20.71
C LEU A 148 13.08 5.12 20.21
N ASN A 149 12.25 5.61 21.13
CA ASN A 149 11.01 6.28 20.79
C ASN A 149 11.30 7.76 20.52
N SER A 150 10.54 8.42 19.65
CA SER A 150 10.76 9.81 19.20
C SER A 150 10.75 10.87 20.32
N SER A 151 10.45 10.47 21.55
CA SER A 151 10.44 11.30 22.77
C SER A 151 11.76 11.28 23.56
N THR A 152 12.72 10.39 23.24
CA THR A 152 14.03 10.37 23.91
C THR A 152 14.94 11.47 23.38
N LEU A 153 15.09 12.55 24.16
CA LEU A 153 15.98 13.68 23.90
C LEU A 153 17.45 13.31 24.20
N PHE A 154 18.27 13.01 23.19
CA PHE A 154 19.72 13.11 23.33
C PHE A 154 20.45 13.58 22.04
N THR A 155 21.10 14.74 22.18
CA THR A 155 22.19 15.33 21.36
C THR A 155 21.87 15.75 19.91
N GLU A 156 22.65 16.72 19.42
CA GLU A 156 22.59 17.37 18.09
C GLU A 156 22.78 16.42 16.89
N TYR A 157 22.96 15.11 17.14
CA TYR A 157 23.39 14.11 16.17
C TYR A 157 22.43 12.93 15.99
N THR A 158 21.27 12.92 16.67
CA THR A 158 20.23 11.90 16.47
C THR A 158 19.15 12.39 15.48
N PRO A 159 18.64 11.53 14.59
CA PRO A 159 17.49 11.89 13.78
C PRO A 159 16.30 12.18 14.67
N ILE A 160 15.57 13.26 14.37
CA ILE A 160 14.47 13.74 15.21
C ILE A 160 13.22 12.83 15.04
N LYS A 161 13.19 12.01 13.99
CA LYS A 161 12.01 11.32 13.47
C LYS A 161 12.41 10.09 12.67
N ASP A 162 11.63 9.02 12.82
CA ASP A 162 11.80 7.83 12.00
C ASP A 162 11.56 8.05 10.50
N HIS A 163 12.05 7.12 9.70
CA HIS A 163 11.88 7.12 8.25
C HIS A 163 10.56 6.48 7.78
N THR A 164 9.82 5.80 8.66
CA THR A 164 8.61 5.03 8.33
C THR A 164 7.35 5.91 8.34
N THR A 165 7.13 6.61 9.43
CA THR A 165 5.95 7.46 9.71
C THR A 165 6.34 8.88 10.11
N GLY A 166 7.60 9.11 10.48
CA GLY A 166 8.13 10.37 11.00
C GLY A 166 7.89 10.58 12.49
N PHE A 167 7.48 9.56 13.26
CA PHE A 167 7.00 9.79 14.64
C PHE A 167 7.16 8.63 15.65
N GLU A 168 7.48 7.39 15.27
CA GLU A 168 7.11 6.22 16.08
C GLU A 168 8.24 5.28 16.55
N CYS A 169 9.42 5.14 15.91
CA CYS A 169 10.63 4.54 16.52
C CYS A 169 11.82 4.43 15.54
N GLU A 170 13.06 4.50 16.05
CA GLU A 170 14.28 4.19 15.26
C GLU A 170 15.23 3.25 16.00
N ILE A 171 16.06 2.52 15.24
CA ILE A 171 17.20 1.76 15.76
C ILE A 171 18.47 2.59 15.59
N PHE A 172 19.21 2.78 16.67
CA PHE A 172 20.45 3.55 16.68
C PHE A 172 21.56 2.82 17.44
N THR A 173 22.81 2.98 17.00
CA THR A 173 24.02 2.53 17.70
C THR A 173 24.70 3.73 18.36
N ASP A 174 24.83 3.75 19.68
CA ASP A 174 25.52 4.83 20.37
C ASP A 174 27.03 4.56 20.47
N ALA A 175 27.79 5.13 19.53
CA ALA A 175 29.25 5.03 19.49
C ALA A 175 29.96 5.84 20.60
N SER A 176 29.24 6.60 21.43
CA SER A 176 29.83 7.39 22.53
C SER A 176 30.03 6.59 23.83
N ILE A 177 29.49 5.38 23.91
CA ILE A 177 29.58 4.51 25.10
C ILE A 177 30.90 3.70 25.15
N GLN A 178 31.72 3.73 24.10
CA GLN A 178 33.03 3.06 24.06
C GLN A 178 34.18 3.88 24.68
N ALA A 179 34.04 4.27 25.95
CA ALA A 179 35.16 4.78 26.73
C ALA A 179 35.17 4.18 28.14
N ASP A 180 35.82 3.02 28.27
CA ASP A 180 36.79 2.70 29.33
C ASP A 180 37.64 1.47 28.96
#